data_AF-A0A673M9N8-F1
#
_entry.id   AF-A0A673M9N8-F1
#
_cell.length_a   1.000
_cell.length_b   1.000
_cell.length_c   1.000
_cell.angle_alpha   90.00
_cell.angle_beta   90.00
_cell.angle_gamma   90.00
#
_symmetry.space_group_name_H-M   'P 1'
#
loop_
_entity.id
_entity.type
_entity.pdbx_description
1 polymer ?
#
loop_
_entity_poly.entity_id
_entity_poly.type
_entity_poly.pdbx_seq_one_letter_code
_entity_poly.pdbx_strand_id
1 'polypeptide(L)'
;MVVCFLIHTVCPVSALSAGETRILYARVFGPETGDGCDFTPEQRRLMQKEKLHVVARQVRSAVALSREASGGLCVEAVLGEEAAALGEADSGVFSLGNAELFPDRSVVLWLGVQSLAFSLVCRPHENLLLAEGTLRNIARHCLEELRLLGPGAEVLLKSDRVDALLHRLLPHGQLLFFNHRFVLALDKDIANYVSK
;
A
#
# COMPACT_ATOMS: atom_id res chain seq x y z
N MET A 1 -1.95 -6.57 -14.16
CA MET A 1 -2.46 -5.33 -13.55
C MET A 1 -2.28 -5.42 -12.05
N VAL A 2 -2.20 -4.28 -11.37
CA VAL A 2 -2.43 -4.20 -9.93
C VAL A 2 -3.90 -4.48 -9.65
N VAL A 3 -4.16 -5.34 -8.68
CA VAL A 3 -5.49 -5.73 -8.19
C VAL A 3 -5.88 -4.88 -6.99
N CYS A 4 -4.93 -4.55 -6.11
CA CYS A 4 -5.22 -3.79 -4.90
C CYS A 4 -4.02 -2.99 -4.42
N PHE A 5 -4.29 -1.81 -3.85
CA PHE A 5 -3.34 -1.01 -3.09
C PHE A 5 -3.84 -0.80 -1.66
N LEU A 6 -2.95 -0.90 -0.68
CA LEU A 6 -3.26 -0.84 0.75
C LEU A 6 -2.28 0.04 1.51
N ILE A 7 -2.81 0.80 2.48
CA ILE A 7 -2.04 1.46 3.55
C ILE A 7 -2.57 0.94 4.88
N HIS A 8 -1.70 0.39 5.71
CA HIS A 8 -2.09 -0.15 7.03
C HIS A 8 -0.99 0.04 8.07
N THR A 9 -1.35 -0.12 9.35
CA THR A 9 -0.40 -0.03 10.47
C THR A 9 0.36 -1.35 10.67
N VAL A 10 1.65 -1.26 10.99
CA VAL A 10 2.51 -2.42 11.31
C VAL A 10 3.00 -2.49 12.75
N CYS A 11 3.15 -1.34 13.44
CA CYS A 11 3.44 -1.33 14.88
C CYS A 11 2.11 -1.43 15.66
N PRO A 12 2.09 -2.09 16.83
CA PRO A 12 0.89 -2.20 17.66
C PRO A 12 0.44 -0.80 18.08
N VAL A 13 -0.73 -0.37 17.61
CA VAL A 13 -1.37 0.84 18.11
C VAL A 13 -1.91 0.49 19.48
N SER A 14 -1.63 1.28 20.53
CA SER A 14 -2.02 0.99 21.92
C SER A 14 -3.52 0.75 22.14
N ALA A 15 -4.36 1.07 21.15
CA ALA A 15 -5.80 0.83 21.12
C ALA A 15 -6.23 -0.47 20.41
N LEU A 16 -5.30 -1.27 19.88
CA LEU A 16 -5.57 -2.50 19.14
C LEU A 16 -4.96 -3.71 19.88
N SER A 17 -5.60 -4.87 19.75
CA SER A 17 -5.08 -6.11 20.33
C SER A 17 -3.72 -6.47 19.73
N ALA A 18 -2.92 -7.23 20.48
CA ALA A 18 -1.62 -7.72 20.02
C ALA A 18 -1.79 -8.51 18.71
N GLY A 19 -1.35 -7.93 17.59
CA GLY A 19 -1.43 -8.53 16.26
C GLY A 19 -2.60 -8.07 15.39
N GLU A 20 -3.35 -7.06 15.79
CA GLU A 20 -4.32 -6.42 14.91
C GLU A 20 -3.66 -5.37 14.00
N THR A 21 -4.02 -5.41 12.72
CA THR A 21 -3.62 -4.41 11.72
C THR A 21 -4.81 -3.53 11.40
N ARG A 22 -4.62 -2.21 11.48
CA ARG A 22 -5.64 -1.26 11.03
C ARG A 22 -5.38 -0.91 9.58
N ILE A 23 -6.30 -1.31 8.70
CA ILE A 23 -6.31 -0.82 7.32
C ILE A 23 -6.78 0.63 7.38
N LEU A 24 -5.92 1.52 6.91
CA LEU A 24 -6.17 2.96 6.90
C LEU A 24 -6.72 3.42 5.55
N TYR A 25 -6.28 2.78 4.47
CA TYR A 25 -6.76 3.02 3.12
C TYR A 25 -6.66 1.74 2.29
N ALA A 26 -7.65 1.50 1.44
CA ALA A 26 -7.66 0.40 0.49
C ALA A 26 -8.31 0.82 -0.82
N ARG A 27 -7.69 0.47 -1.93
CA ARG A 27 -8.23 0.66 -3.28
C ARG A 27 -8.11 -0.63 -4.07
N VAL A 28 -9.24 -1.17 -4.51
CA VAL A 28 -9.29 -2.34 -5.39
C VAL A 28 -9.48 -1.87 -6.83
N PHE A 29 -8.75 -2.50 -7.74
CA PHE A 29 -8.70 -2.17 -9.16
C PHE A 29 -9.22 -3.35 -10.00
N GLY A 30 -10.23 -3.07 -10.81
CA GLY A 30 -10.87 -4.05 -11.69
C GLY A 30 -12.11 -4.71 -11.06
N PRO A 31 -12.87 -5.48 -11.87
CA PRO A 31 -13.99 -6.27 -11.38
C PRO A 31 -13.45 -7.38 -10.46
N GLU A 32 -14.15 -7.63 -9.36
CA GLU A 32 -13.89 -8.75 -8.45
C GLU A 32 -13.82 -10.04 -9.26
N THR A 33 -12.61 -10.52 -9.58
CA THR A 33 -12.43 -11.76 -10.34
C THR A 33 -12.89 -12.92 -9.46
N GLY A 34 -14.17 -13.21 -9.58
CA GLY A 34 -14.94 -14.17 -8.80
C GLY A 34 -16.39 -14.23 -9.26
N ASP A 35 -16.65 -14.00 -10.55
CA ASP A 35 -17.98 -14.08 -11.20
C ASP A 35 -18.47 -15.53 -11.41
N GLY A 36 -17.93 -16.50 -10.68
CA GLY A 36 -18.29 -17.93 -10.81
C GLY A 36 -19.25 -18.46 -9.75
N CYS A 37 -19.51 -17.71 -8.67
CA CYS A 37 -20.38 -18.12 -7.58
C CYS A 37 -21.47 -17.09 -7.37
N ASP A 38 -22.71 -17.55 -7.18
CA ASP A 38 -23.91 -16.77 -6.84
C ASP A 38 -23.81 -16.13 -5.44
N PHE A 39 -22.77 -15.32 -5.21
CA PHE A 39 -22.60 -14.61 -3.96
C PHE A 39 -23.50 -13.38 -3.95
N THR A 40 -24.22 -13.23 -2.83
CA THR A 40 -24.92 -11.99 -2.51
C THR A 40 -23.93 -10.83 -2.48
N PRO A 41 -24.36 -9.58 -2.75
CA PRO A 41 -23.46 -8.43 -2.66
C PRO A 41 -22.80 -8.28 -1.28
N GLU A 42 -23.47 -8.71 -0.22
CA GLU A 42 -22.93 -8.73 1.14
C GLU A 42 -21.79 -9.74 1.31
N GLN A 43 -21.95 -10.94 0.77
CA GLN A 43 -20.91 -11.98 0.77
C GLN A 43 -19.69 -11.53 -0.04
N ARG A 44 -19.89 -10.89 -1.20
CA ARG A 44 -18.78 -10.31 -1.98
C ARG A 44 -18.01 -9.25 -1.18
N ARG A 45 -18.72 -8.33 -0.52
CA ARG A 45 -18.08 -7.31 0.33
C ARG A 45 -17.32 -7.93 1.50
N LEU A 46 -17.87 -8.97 2.13
CA LEU A 46 -17.21 -9.68 3.23
C LEU A 46 -15.93 -10.38 2.75
N MET A 47 -16.01 -11.12 1.64
CA MET A 47 -14.86 -11.78 1.02
C MET A 47 -13.78 -10.78 0.64
N GLN A 48 -14.15 -9.67 0.02
CA GLN A 48 -13.21 -8.61 -0.33
C GLN A 48 -12.50 -8.08 0.93
N LYS A 49 -13.26 -7.75 1.99
CA LYS A 49 -12.69 -7.29 3.26
C LYS A 49 -11.72 -8.32 3.85
N GLU A 50 -12.08 -9.60 3.81
CA GLU A 50 -11.21 -10.68 4.29
C GLU A 50 -9.91 -10.78 3.49
N LYS A 51 -9.98 -10.72 2.14
CA LYS A 51 -8.80 -10.67 1.27
C LYS A 51 -7.85 -9.55 1.69
N LEU A 52 -8.37 -8.34 1.92
CA LEU A 52 -7.56 -7.21 2.34
C LEU A 52 -6.88 -7.43 3.70
N HIS A 53 -7.62 -7.98 4.67
CA HIS A 53 -7.05 -8.27 6.00
C HIS A 53 -6.00 -9.38 5.97
N VAL A 54 -6.15 -10.40 5.12
CA VAL A 54 -5.13 -11.44 4.94
C VAL A 54 -3.83 -10.84 4.41
N VAL A 55 -3.92 -9.98 3.39
CA VAL A 55 -2.74 -9.27 2.85
C VAL A 55 -2.09 -8.41 3.93
N ALA A 56 -2.86 -7.59 4.63
CA ALA A 56 -2.33 -6.73 5.69
C ALA A 56 -1.65 -7.52 6.82
N ARG A 57 -2.21 -8.67 7.22
CA ARG A 57 -1.60 -9.53 8.25
C ARG A 57 -0.27 -10.13 7.78
N GLN A 58 -0.22 -10.63 6.55
CA GLN A 58 1.01 -11.22 6.00
C GLN A 58 2.11 -10.16 5.81
N VAL A 59 1.75 -8.97 5.32
CA VAL A 59 2.69 -7.86 5.18
C VAL A 59 3.22 -7.42 6.55
N ARG A 60 2.37 -7.29 7.56
CA ARG A 60 2.83 -6.99 8.93
C ARG A 60 3.84 -8.01 9.42
N SER A 61 3.54 -9.31 9.26
CA SER A 61 4.47 -10.37 9.67
C SER A 61 5.80 -10.29 8.91
N ALA A 62 5.77 -10.00 7.60
CA ALA A 62 6.98 -9.83 6.79
C ALA A 62 7.81 -8.62 7.24
N VAL A 63 7.17 -7.48 7.53
CA VAL A 63 7.83 -6.28 8.06
C VAL A 63 8.44 -6.55 9.44
N ALA A 64 7.68 -7.18 10.35
CA ALA A 64 8.18 -7.53 11.67
C ALA A 64 9.40 -8.47 11.59
N LEU A 65 9.34 -9.48 10.74
CA LEU A 65 10.44 -10.40 10.48
C LEU A 65 11.67 -9.66 9.90
N SER A 66 11.47 -8.76 8.93
CA SER A 66 12.55 -7.95 8.34
C SER A 66 13.27 -7.12 9.40
N ARG A 67 12.51 -6.49 10.28
CA ARG A 67 13.03 -5.65 11.36
C ARG A 67 13.76 -6.45 12.43
N GLU A 68 13.20 -7.58 12.84
CA GLU A 68 13.84 -8.47 13.80
C GLU A 68 15.15 -9.04 13.23
N ALA A 69 15.17 -9.41 11.96
CA ALA A 69 16.38 -9.90 11.28
C ALA A 69 17.46 -8.83 11.09
N SER A 70 17.07 -7.56 10.89
CA SER A 70 18.00 -6.43 10.74
C SER A 70 18.40 -5.78 12.06
N GLY A 71 17.77 -6.16 13.18
CA GLY A 71 17.92 -5.48 14.47
C GLY A 71 17.30 -4.09 14.51
N GLY A 72 16.42 -3.76 13.57
CA GLY A 72 15.75 -2.48 13.46
C GLY A 72 14.69 -2.29 14.55
N LEU A 73 14.85 -1.24 15.37
CA LEU A 73 13.82 -0.81 16.32
C LEU A 73 12.78 0.05 15.60
N CYS A 74 11.49 -0.05 15.97
CA CYS A 74 10.44 0.84 15.47
C CYS A 74 10.75 2.26 16.02
N VAL A 75 11.35 3.12 15.19
CA VAL A 75 11.68 4.51 15.54
C VAL A 75 10.40 5.34 15.49
N GLU A 76 10.24 6.25 16.45
CA GLU A 76 9.11 7.17 16.51
C GLU A 76 9.16 8.15 15.33
N ALA A 77 7.99 8.44 14.76
CA ALA A 77 7.87 9.25 13.57
C ALA A 77 8.25 10.71 13.85
N VAL A 78 9.36 11.18 13.26
CA VAL A 78 9.76 12.58 13.30
C VAL A 78 9.22 13.31 12.08
N LEU A 79 8.41 14.35 12.32
CA LEU A 79 7.93 15.26 11.27
C LEU A 79 9.09 15.94 10.55
N GLY A 80 9.07 15.97 9.22
CA GLY A 80 10.11 16.61 8.41
C GLY A 80 11.26 15.68 7.98
N GLU A 81 11.25 14.42 8.43
CA GLU A 81 12.24 13.39 8.05
C GLU A 81 11.63 12.33 7.12
N GLU A 82 10.54 12.65 6.42
CA GLU A 82 9.80 11.68 5.59
C GLU A 82 10.63 11.07 4.47
N ALA A 83 11.50 11.86 3.83
CA ALA A 83 12.40 11.39 2.79
C ALA A 83 13.49 10.45 3.33
N ALA A 84 14.02 10.73 4.52
CA ALA A 84 14.98 9.86 5.19
C ALA A 84 14.32 8.54 5.61
N ALA A 85 13.12 8.62 6.20
CA ALA A 85 12.33 7.45 6.57
C ALA A 85 12.01 6.54 5.38
N LEU A 86 11.75 7.11 4.21
CA LEU A 86 11.54 6.35 2.97
C LEU A 86 12.84 5.68 2.48
N GLY A 87 13.99 6.35 2.63
CA GLY A 87 15.30 5.80 2.27
C GLY A 87 15.71 4.59 3.10
N GLU A 88 15.29 4.55 4.37
CA GLU A 88 15.54 3.46 5.32
C GLU A 88 14.43 2.39 5.33
N ALA A 89 13.45 2.50 4.44
CA ALA A 89 12.28 1.65 4.45
C ALA A 89 12.60 0.17 4.13
N ASP A 90 12.03 -0.72 4.93
CA ASP A 90 12.01 -2.15 4.65
C ASP A 90 11.16 -2.43 3.39
N SER A 91 11.60 -3.32 2.51
CA SER A 91 10.82 -3.70 1.33
C SER A 91 10.93 -5.19 1.05
N GLY A 92 9.90 -5.76 0.46
CA GLY A 92 9.95 -7.15 0.05
C GLY A 92 8.81 -7.55 -0.88
N VAL A 93 8.88 -8.82 -1.30
CA VAL A 93 7.91 -9.42 -2.20
C VAL A 93 7.59 -10.85 -1.76
N PHE A 94 6.32 -11.24 -1.84
CA PHE A 94 5.92 -12.64 -1.65
C PHE A 94 4.75 -13.02 -2.56
N SER A 95 4.55 -14.31 -2.80
CA SER A 95 3.41 -14.82 -3.58
C SER A 95 2.25 -15.19 -2.66
N LEU A 96 1.02 -14.84 -3.09
CA LEU A 96 -0.22 -15.34 -2.53
C LEU A 96 -0.70 -16.52 -3.36
N GLY A 97 -0.90 -17.66 -2.70
CA GLY A 97 -1.35 -18.91 -3.34
C GLY A 97 -2.59 -19.51 -2.68
N ASN A 98 -3.39 -18.75 -1.94
CA ASN A 98 -4.62 -19.28 -1.36
C ASN A 98 -5.72 -19.30 -2.42
N ALA A 99 -6.03 -20.49 -2.95
CA ALA A 99 -7.04 -20.70 -3.99
C ALA A 99 -8.45 -20.18 -3.63
N GLU A 100 -8.79 -20.08 -2.35
CA GLU A 100 -10.11 -19.62 -1.89
C GLU A 100 -10.25 -18.09 -1.93
N LEU A 101 -9.16 -17.35 -1.70
CA LEU A 101 -9.17 -15.89 -1.61
C LEU A 101 -8.52 -15.23 -2.84
N PHE A 102 -7.53 -15.88 -3.42
CA PHE A 102 -6.76 -15.44 -4.58
C PHE A 102 -6.67 -16.61 -5.57
N PRO A 103 -7.74 -16.85 -6.36
CA PRO A 103 -7.80 -17.99 -7.28
C PRO A 103 -6.68 -17.94 -8.34
N ASP A 104 -6.30 -16.72 -8.74
CA ASP A 104 -5.09 -16.48 -9.51
C ASP A 104 -3.90 -16.24 -8.59
N ARG A 105 -2.78 -16.92 -8.86
CA ARG A 105 -1.50 -16.68 -8.16
C ARG A 105 -1.19 -15.19 -8.21
N SER A 106 -1.20 -14.52 -7.07
CA SER A 106 -0.95 -13.08 -6.99
C SER A 106 0.40 -12.82 -6.33
N VAL A 107 1.00 -11.68 -6.60
CA VAL A 107 2.28 -11.27 -6.00
C VAL A 107 2.03 -10.00 -5.19
N VAL A 108 2.51 -9.97 -3.96
CA VAL A 108 2.42 -8.80 -3.08
C VAL A 108 3.78 -8.16 -2.98
N LEU A 109 3.86 -6.89 -3.35
CA LEU A 109 4.99 -6.02 -3.04
C LEU A 109 4.60 -5.19 -1.83
N TRP A 110 5.54 -5.01 -0.91
CA TRP A 110 5.31 -4.22 0.29
C TRP A 110 6.51 -3.34 0.63
N LEU A 111 6.21 -2.23 1.30
CA LEU A 111 7.16 -1.25 1.80
C LEU A 111 6.75 -0.85 3.22
N GLY A 112 7.60 -1.15 4.21
CA GLY A 112 7.40 -0.80 5.62
C GLY A 112 8.17 0.48 5.96
N VAL A 113 7.45 1.55 6.27
CA VAL A 113 8.01 2.84 6.66
C VAL A 113 7.55 3.17 8.07
N GLN A 114 8.45 3.10 9.06
CA GLN A 114 8.14 3.33 10.48
C GLN A 114 6.92 2.52 10.96
N SER A 115 5.81 3.16 11.34
CA SER A 115 4.61 2.48 11.82
C SER A 115 3.61 2.09 10.72
N LEU A 116 3.90 2.41 9.45
CA LEU A 116 3.04 2.16 8.29
C LEU A 116 3.63 1.12 7.35
N ALA A 117 2.74 0.45 6.62
CA ALA A 117 3.09 -0.32 5.44
C ALA A 117 2.21 0.05 4.25
N PHE A 118 2.87 0.18 3.10
CA PHE A 118 2.26 0.31 1.78
C PHE A 118 2.36 -1.02 1.07
N SER A 119 1.31 -1.42 0.36
CA SER A 119 1.30 -2.71 -0.34
C SER A 119 0.59 -2.65 -1.68
N LEU A 120 1.14 -3.35 -2.68
CA LEU A 120 0.52 -3.58 -3.99
C LEU A 120 0.33 -5.08 -4.20
N VAL A 121 -0.89 -5.47 -4.54
CA VAL A 121 -1.19 -6.83 -5.00
C VAL A 121 -1.21 -6.80 -6.52
N CYS A 122 -0.29 -7.50 -7.16
CA CYS A 122 -0.12 -7.59 -8.60
C CYS A 122 -0.51 -8.97 -9.11
N ARG A 123 -0.99 -9.02 -10.36
CA ARG A 123 -1.07 -10.28 -11.11
C ARG A 123 0.35 -10.84 -11.37
N PRO A 124 0.50 -12.16 -11.60
CA PRO A 124 1.80 -12.82 -11.58
C PRO A 124 2.73 -12.46 -12.75
N HIS A 125 2.19 -11.85 -13.82
CA HIS A 125 2.94 -11.46 -15.02
C HIS A 125 3.29 -9.97 -15.06
N GLU A 126 3.03 -9.22 -13.98
CA GLU A 126 3.40 -7.81 -13.92
C GLU A 126 4.90 -7.61 -13.74
N ASN A 127 5.41 -6.51 -14.29
CA ASN A 127 6.78 -6.11 -14.08
C ASN A 127 6.97 -5.66 -12.62
N LEU A 128 7.61 -6.50 -11.81
CA LEU A 128 7.83 -6.26 -10.38
C LEU A 128 8.72 -5.04 -10.11
N LEU A 129 9.72 -4.79 -10.96
CA LEU A 129 10.59 -3.62 -10.83
C LEU A 129 9.79 -2.33 -11.02
N LEU A 130 8.90 -2.32 -12.01
CA LEU A 130 8.01 -1.19 -12.25
C LEU A 130 7.00 -1.01 -11.12
N ALA A 131 6.48 -2.11 -10.59
CA ALA A 131 5.57 -2.10 -9.45
C ALA A 131 6.25 -1.55 -8.18
N GLU A 132 7.49 -1.95 -7.91
CA GLU A 132 8.26 -1.44 -6.78
C GLU A 132 8.53 0.06 -6.91
N GLY A 133 9.00 0.52 -8.08
CA GLY A 133 9.22 1.94 -8.33
C GLY A 133 7.93 2.76 -8.19
N THR A 134 6.80 2.21 -8.66
CA THR A 134 5.48 2.83 -8.49
C THR A 134 5.08 2.88 -7.01
N LEU A 135 5.28 1.81 -6.25
CA LEU A 135 5.00 1.75 -4.81
C LEU A 135 5.81 2.78 -4.03
N ARG A 136 7.12 2.89 -4.31
CA ARG A 136 8.00 3.88 -3.68
C ARG A 136 7.58 5.30 -4.03
N ASN A 137 7.19 5.58 -5.28
CA ASN A 137 6.68 6.90 -5.67
C ASN A 137 5.37 7.25 -4.97
N ILE A 138 4.42 6.29 -4.90
CA ILE A 138 3.17 6.49 -4.16
C ILE A 138 3.46 6.76 -2.68
N ALA A 139 4.32 5.95 -2.06
CA ALA A 139 4.70 6.12 -0.66
C ALA A 139 5.35 7.48 -0.41
N ARG A 140 6.29 7.90 -1.27
CA ARG A 140 6.94 9.22 -1.20
C ARG A 140 5.94 10.36 -1.12
N HIS A 141 5.03 10.45 -2.10
CA HIS A 141 4.02 11.50 -2.10
C HIS A 141 3.05 11.38 -0.92
N CYS A 142 2.66 10.16 -0.54
CA CYS A 142 1.83 9.96 0.64
C CYS A 142 2.54 10.48 1.91
N LEU A 143 3.83 10.23 2.09
CA LEU A 143 4.56 10.67 3.27
C LEU A 143 4.81 12.18 3.23
N GLU A 144 5.38 12.71 2.15
CA GLU A 144 5.79 14.11 2.00
C GLU A 144 4.57 15.07 1.90
N GLU A 145 3.63 14.78 1.01
CA GLU A 145 2.52 15.69 0.68
C GLU A 145 1.34 15.52 1.64
N LEU A 146 1.10 14.29 2.10
CA LEU A 146 -0.01 13.99 3.00
C LEU A 146 0.43 13.89 4.47
N ARG A 147 1.73 14.06 4.78
CA ARG A 147 2.26 14.07 6.16
C ARG A 147 1.73 12.92 7.01
N LEU A 148 1.70 11.71 6.45
CA LEU A 148 1.10 10.53 7.09
C LEU A 148 1.91 10.02 8.30
N LEU A 149 3.06 10.63 8.61
CA LEU A 149 3.90 10.33 9.76
C LEU A 149 3.74 11.34 10.90
N GLY A 150 2.90 12.37 10.74
CA GLY A 150 2.70 13.37 11.78
C GLY A 150 1.88 12.93 13.00
N PRO A 151 2.01 13.62 14.15
CA PRO A 151 1.09 13.46 15.28
C PRO A 151 -0.33 13.81 14.81
N GLY A 152 -1.26 12.84 14.92
CA GLY A 152 -2.60 12.94 14.36
C GLY A 152 -2.68 12.58 12.87
N ALA A 153 -1.78 11.72 12.37
CA ALA A 153 -1.82 11.20 11.00
C ALA A 153 -3.11 10.41 10.70
N GLU A 154 -4.14 11.14 10.32
CA GLU A 154 -5.38 10.57 9.85
C GLU A 154 -5.27 10.32 8.35
N VAL A 155 -4.62 9.21 7.97
CA VAL A 155 -4.73 8.67 6.60
C VAL A 155 -6.19 8.60 6.16
N LEU A 156 -7.11 8.37 7.11
CA LEU A 156 -8.56 8.37 6.92
C LEU A 156 -9.12 9.73 6.45
N LEU A 157 -8.56 10.85 6.87
CA LEU A 157 -9.01 12.19 6.44
C LEU A 157 -8.46 12.60 5.08
N LYS A 158 -7.53 11.82 4.50
CA LYS A 158 -6.85 12.15 3.25
C LYS A 158 -7.11 11.12 2.14
N SER A 159 -8.11 10.25 2.31
CA SER A 159 -8.48 9.22 1.32
C SER A 159 -8.67 9.78 -0.08
N ASP A 160 -9.33 10.93 -0.21
CA ASP A 160 -9.60 11.56 -1.52
C ASP A 160 -8.33 12.01 -2.22
N ARG A 161 -7.32 12.45 -1.44
CA ARG A 161 -6.01 12.84 -1.97
C ARG A 161 -5.19 11.62 -2.39
N VAL A 162 -5.27 10.53 -1.62
CA VAL A 162 -4.67 9.25 -2.00
C VAL A 162 -5.34 8.70 -3.27
N ASP A 163 -6.66 8.79 -3.37
CA ASP A 163 -7.40 8.43 -4.58
C ASP A 163 -6.92 9.25 -5.78
N ALA A 164 -6.88 10.58 -5.68
CA ALA A 164 -6.42 11.44 -6.77
C ALA A 164 -4.98 11.10 -7.22
N LEU A 165 -4.11 10.77 -6.27
CA LEU A 165 -2.76 10.31 -6.54
C LEU A 165 -2.73 8.97 -7.29
N LEU A 166 -3.51 7.98 -6.83
CA LEU A 166 -3.61 6.68 -7.49
C LEU A 166 -4.21 6.79 -8.90
N HIS A 167 -5.16 7.68 -9.14
CA HIS A 167 -5.70 7.88 -10.49
C HIS A 167 -4.64 8.38 -11.48
N ARG A 168 -3.59 9.05 -11.01
CA ARG A 168 -2.49 9.55 -11.87
C ARG A 168 -1.34 8.56 -11.99
N LEU A 169 -0.93 7.95 -10.88
CA LEU A 169 0.21 7.03 -10.83
C LEU A 169 -0.15 5.59 -11.24
N LEU A 170 -1.41 5.21 -11.05
CA LEU A 170 -1.88 3.84 -11.24
C LEU A 170 -3.32 3.83 -11.79
N PRO A 171 -3.56 4.43 -12.97
CA PRO A 171 -4.91 4.54 -13.54
C PRO A 171 -5.50 3.15 -13.75
N HIS A 172 -6.65 2.89 -13.12
CA HIS A 172 -7.34 1.60 -13.19
C HIS A 172 -6.48 0.38 -12.79
N GLY A 173 -5.42 0.58 -11.99
CA GLY A 173 -4.51 -0.51 -11.60
C GLY A 173 -3.41 -0.80 -12.63
N GLN A 174 -3.27 0.01 -13.68
CA GLN A 174 -2.26 -0.17 -14.71
C GLN A 174 -0.92 0.44 -14.27
N LEU A 175 0.14 -0.37 -14.29
CA LEU A 175 1.49 0.12 -14.08
C LEU A 175 1.93 0.93 -15.31
N LEU A 176 2.25 2.21 -15.08
CA LEU A 176 2.74 3.10 -16.12
C LEU A 176 4.26 3.09 -16.14
N PHE A 177 4.86 3.00 -17.33
CA PHE A 177 6.29 3.19 -17.47
C PHE A 177 6.64 4.68 -17.34
N PHE A 178 7.30 5.04 -16.24
CA PHE A 178 7.70 6.42 -16.00
C PHE A 178 9.12 6.69 -16.49
N ASN A 179 9.24 7.47 -17.57
CA ASN A 179 10.48 8.12 -17.98
C ASN A 179 10.83 9.24 -16.98
N HIS A 180 12.11 9.52 -16.72
CA HIS A 180 12.58 10.64 -15.89
C HIS A 180 11.88 11.99 -16.17
N ARG A 181 11.65 12.34 -17.44
CA ARG A 181 10.89 13.53 -17.84
C ARG A 181 9.42 13.47 -17.44
N PHE A 182 8.83 12.28 -17.46
CA PHE A 182 7.45 12.07 -17.06
C PHE A 182 7.31 12.14 -15.54
N VAL A 183 8.25 11.56 -14.77
CA VAL A 183 8.29 11.69 -13.31
C VAL A 183 8.33 13.16 -12.90
N LEU A 184 9.24 13.94 -13.49
CA LEU A 184 9.34 15.39 -13.20
C LEU A 184 8.08 16.18 -13.54
N ALA A 185 7.42 15.87 -14.66
CA ALA A 185 6.17 16.53 -15.03
C ALA A 185 5.04 16.15 -14.06
N LEU A 186 4.97 14.88 -13.69
CA LEU A 186 3.97 14.36 -12.77
C LEU A 186 4.17 14.91 -11.35
N ASP A 187 5.41 15.02 -10.88
CA ASP A 187 5.74 15.64 -9.59
C ASP A 187 5.25 17.09 -9.54
N LYS A 188 5.48 17.86 -10.62
CA LYS A 188 5.00 19.23 -10.74
C LYS A 188 3.46 19.31 -10.71
N ASP A 189 2.79 18.39 -11.40
CA ASP A 189 1.33 18.34 -11.44
C ASP A 189 0.71 17.92 -10.10
N ILE A 190 1.38 17.03 -9.36
CA ILE A 190 0.96 16.60 -8.01
C ILE A 190 1.14 17.76 -7.02
N ALA A 191 2.30 18.42 -7.00
CA ALA A 191 2.57 19.57 -6.12
C ALA A 191 1.56 20.71 -6.34
N ASN A 192 1.23 21.02 -7.60
CA ASN A 192 0.23 22.04 -7.95
C ASN A 192 -1.19 21.70 -7.47
N TYR A 193 -1.51 20.41 -7.34
CA TYR A 193 -2.81 19.95 -6.89
C TYR A 193 -2.92 19.92 -5.36
N VAL A 194 -1.85 19.54 -4.65
CA VAL A 194 -1.82 19.49 -3.19
C VAL A 194 -1.80 20.91 -2.58
N SER A 195 -1.26 21.90 -3.30
CA SER A 195 -1.25 23.31 -2.89
C SER A 195 -2.61 24.03 -3.07
N LYS A 196 -3.64 23.37 -3.63
CA LYS A 196 -5.01 23.88 -3.71
C LYS A 196 -5.89 23.25 -2.64
#